data_AF-A0A1Y0VAL8-F1
#
_entry.id   AF-A0A1Y0VAL8-F1
#
_cell.length_a   1.000
_cell.length_b   1.000
_cell.length_c   1.000
_cell.angle_alpha   90.00
_cell.angle_beta   90.00
_cell.angle_gamma   90.00
#
_symmetry.space_group_name_H-M   'P 1'
#
loop_
_entity.id
_entity.type
_entity.pdbx_description
1 polymer ?
#
loop_
_entity_poly.entity_id
_entity_poly.type
_entity_poly.pdbx_seq_one_letter_code
_entity_poly.pdbx_strand_id
1 'polypeptide(L)'
;MFAQDHHAQKSEIHDPNWRRAIQSVFHGAESARKVWARHVVDPALTPSQFVSCTDGTRDLIGVVIGGTIPDAEDPRLWDTESTFTLLTEDAEILIVKGWYATSLEQFVESGTEGVEKMKSQDQTYRDDILDVLVIKAGLAQQLDQSPAAKGFWDIHLERLGAAEWPEGPLPQCLVRFDERENPRLGLVISGAWIAPMGDWDLTQPFLAISTDGEIMRSEGCLAEQVSVL
;
A
#
# COMPACT_ATOMS: atom_id res chain seq x y z
N MET A 1 -31.94 -26.44 -5.73
CA MET A 1 -31.25 -26.33 -7.03
C MET A 1 -31.35 -24.88 -7.48
N PHE A 2 -30.41 -24.04 -7.03
CA PHE A 2 -30.14 -22.73 -7.62
C PHE A 2 -28.64 -22.50 -7.43
N ALA A 3 -27.85 -22.92 -8.41
CA ALA A 3 -26.51 -22.40 -8.58
C ALA A 3 -26.71 -20.99 -9.17
N GLN A 4 -26.49 -19.96 -8.38
CA GLN A 4 -26.29 -18.63 -8.92
C GLN A 4 -24.87 -18.61 -9.48
N ASP A 5 -24.78 -18.57 -10.80
CA ASP A 5 -23.55 -18.24 -11.51
C ASP A 5 -23.11 -16.85 -11.06
N HIS A 6 -22.15 -16.79 -10.13
CA HIS A 6 -21.35 -15.59 -9.91
C HIS A 6 -20.49 -15.39 -11.16
N HIS A 7 -21.06 -14.71 -12.16
CA HIS A 7 -20.28 -14.09 -13.21
C HIS A 7 -19.25 -13.16 -12.54
N ALA A 8 -17.99 -13.56 -12.55
CA ALA A 8 -16.85 -12.71 -12.21
C ALA A 8 -16.86 -11.50 -13.16
N GLN A 9 -17.46 -10.40 -12.72
CA GLN A 9 -17.48 -9.14 -13.42
C GLN A 9 -16.05 -8.59 -13.35
N LYS A 10 -15.28 -8.75 -14.43
CA LYS A 10 -13.91 -8.24 -14.50
C LYS A 10 -13.95 -6.72 -14.48
N SER A 11 -13.11 -6.11 -13.64
CA SER A 11 -12.97 -4.65 -13.57
C SER A 11 -12.65 -4.02 -14.93
N GLU A 12 -13.08 -2.77 -15.13
CA GLU A 12 -12.96 -2.01 -16.38
C GLU A 12 -11.51 -1.77 -16.80
N ILE A 13 -10.56 -1.91 -15.86
CA ILE A 13 -9.11 -1.86 -16.14
C ILE A 13 -8.69 -2.90 -17.20
N HIS A 14 -9.47 -3.96 -17.41
CA HIS A 14 -9.21 -4.96 -18.43
C HIS A 14 -9.80 -4.61 -19.81
N ASP A 15 -10.69 -3.62 -19.91
CA ASP A 15 -11.26 -3.16 -21.17
C ASP A 15 -10.24 -2.26 -21.91
N PRO A 16 -9.74 -2.66 -23.10
CA PRO A 16 -8.85 -1.83 -23.90
C PRO A 16 -9.45 -0.48 -24.31
N ASN A 17 -10.78 -0.38 -24.45
CA ASN A 17 -11.43 0.87 -24.84
C ASN A 17 -11.42 1.86 -23.68
N TRP A 18 -11.72 1.40 -22.47
CA TRP A 18 -11.61 2.20 -21.26
C TRP A 18 -10.17 2.70 -21.05
N ARG A 19 -9.17 1.80 -21.20
CA ARG A 19 -7.75 2.17 -21.07
C ARG A 19 -7.30 3.23 -22.08
N ARG A 20 -7.77 3.15 -23.34
CA ARG A 20 -7.50 4.21 -24.33
C ARG A 20 -8.21 5.53 -23.99
N ALA A 21 -9.42 5.46 -23.46
CA ALA A 21 -10.17 6.66 -23.06
C ALA A 21 -9.44 7.40 -21.94
N ILE A 22 -9.00 6.71 -20.88
CA ILE A 22 -8.27 7.34 -19.77
C ILE A 22 -6.87 7.84 -20.18
N GLN A 23 -6.20 7.17 -21.11
CA GLN A 23 -4.97 7.71 -21.73
C GLN A 23 -5.25 9.01 -22.52
N SER A 24 -6.38 9.10 -23.22
CA SER A 24 -6.79 10.35 -23.87
C SER A 24 -7.06 11.47 -22.86
N VAL A 25 -7.66 11.13 -21.71
CA VAL A 25 -7.85 12.07 -20.59
C VAL A 25 -6.49 12.57 -20.08
N PHE A 26 -5.54 11.67 -19.86
CA PHE A 26 -4.17 12.01 -19.48
C PHE A 26 -3.51 13.00 -20.46
N HIS A 27 -3.59 12.75 -21.76
CA HIS A 27 -3.01 13.64 -22.76
C HIS A 27 -3.68 15.03 -22.79
N GLY A 28 -4.98 15.10 -22.49
CA GLY A 28 -5.74 16.35 -22.37
C GLY A 28 -5.46 17.13 -21.08
N ALA A 29 -5.08 16.44 -20.00
CA ALA A 29 -4.90 17.02 -18.67
C ALA A 29 -3.46 17.55 -18.44
N GLU A 30 -3.27 18.87 -18.54
CA GLU A 30 -1.95 19.50 -18.29
C GLU A 30 -1.43 19.22 -16.86
N SER A 31 -2.32 19.24 -15.86
CA SER A 31 -1.99 18.93 -14.47
C SER A 31 -1.46 17.50 -14.30
N ALA A 32 -2.10 16.51 -14.94
CA ALA A 32 -1.71 15.12 -14.87
C ALA A 32 -0.33 14.91 -15.53
N ARG A 33 -0.09 15.54 -16.69
CA ARG A 33 1.22 15.50 -17.36
C ARG A 33 2.34 16.14 -16.54
N LYS A 34 2.04 17.19 -15.77
CA LYS A 34 3.01 17.81 -14.84
C LYS A 34 3.36 16.88 -13.68
N VAL A 35 2.38 16.14 -13.15
CA VAL A 35 2.64 15.12 -12.12
C VAL A 35 3.52 14.03 -12.72
N TRP A 36 3.12 13.45 -13.85
CA TRP A 36 3.89 12.41 -14.55
C TRP A 36 5.35 12.78 -14.77
N ALA A 37 5.60 13.97 -15.35
CA ALA A 37 6.94 14.46 -15.65
C ALA A 37 7.86 14.62 -14.42
N ARG A 38 7.32 14.66 -13.20
CA ARG A 38 8.13 14.71 -11.97
C ARG A 38 8.58 13.32 -11.50
N HIS A 39 7.85 12.28 -11.86
CA HIS A 39 8.08 10.94 -11.34
C HIS A 39 8.73 9.99 -12.35
N VAL A 40 8.68 10.28 -13.66
CA VAL A 40 9.31 9.43 -14.69
C VAL A 40 10.54 10.07 -15.33
N VAL A 41 11.43 9.21 -15.81
CA VAL A 41 12.64 9.62 -16.54
C VAL A 41 12.32 10.17 -17.93
N ASP A 42 11.35 9.57 -18.64
CA ASP A 42 10.90 10.03 -19.95
C ASP A 42 9.42 10.45 -19.92
N PRO A 43 9.13 11.76 -19.82
CA PRO A 43 7.77 12.29 -19.82
C PRO A 43 6.98 12.04 -21.11
N ALA A 44 7.61 11.61 -22.19
CA ALA A 44 6.94 11.26 -23.44
C ALA A 44 6.24 9.89 -23.37
N LEU A 45 6.60 9.05 -22.39
CA LEU A 45 5.93 7.78 -22.16
C LEU A 45 4.50 8.01 -21.66
N THR A 46 3.61 7.10 -22.05
CA THR A 46 2.23 7.11 -21.59
C THR A 46 2.09 6.22 -20.37
N PRO A 47 1.34 6.64 -19.33
CA PRO A 47 1.01 5.79 -18.19
C PRO A 47 0.41 4.46 -18.63
N SER A 48 0.95 3.37 -18.09
CA SER A 48 0.63 2.00 -18.53
C SER A 48 0.16 1.07 -17.43
N GLN A 49 0.21 1.49 -16.15
CA GLN A 49 -0.33 0.71 -15.03
C GLN A 49 -1.69 1.26 -14.63
N PHE A 50 -2.70 0.42 -14.74
CA PHE A 50 -4.09 0.71 -14.42
C PHE A 50 -4.46 -0.04 -13.15
N VAL A 51 -5.22 0.64 -12.28
CA VAL A 51 -5.54 0.15 -10.95
C VAL A 51 -7.03 0.31 -10.69
N SER A 52 -7.62 -0.70 -10.05
CA SER A 52 -8.95 -0.69 -9.46
C SER A 52 -8.82 -1.13 -8.01
N CYS A 53 -9.26 -0.32 -7.07
CA CYS A 53 -9.24 -0.65 -5.64
C CYS A 53 -10.37 0.08 -4.90
N THR A 54 -10.53 -0.18 -3.61
CA THR A 54 -11.49 0.53 -2.76
C THR A 54 -10.86 0.87 -1.42
N ASP A 55 -11.09 2.08 -0.91
CA ASP A 55 -10.65 2.46 0.44
C ASP A 55 -11.70 2.13 1.52
N GLY A 56 -12.71 1.33 1.15
CA GLY A 56 -13.86 0.98 1.99
C GLY A 56 -14.96 2.05 2.03
N THR A 57 -14.72 3.23 1.45
CA THR A 57 -15.73 4.30 1.32
C THR A 57 -16.06 4.64 -0.13
N ARG A 58 -15.10 4.46 -1.03
CA ARG A 58 -15.24 4.70 -2.46
C ARG A 58 -14.41 3.71 -3.26
N ASP A 59 -14.97 3.31 -4.39
CA ASP A 59 -14.23 2.58 -5.41
C ASP A 59 -13.39 3.56 -6.23
N LEU A 60 -12.13 3.20 -6.42
CA LEU A 60 -11.10 3.99 -7.07
C LEU A 60 -10.65 3.22 -8.30
N ILE A 61 -10.85 3.81 -9.47
CA ILE A 61 -10.43 3.23 -10.73
C ILE A 61 -9.70 4.27 -11.57
N GLY A 62 -8.54 3.91 -12.12
CA GLY A 62 -7.74 4.86 -12.85
C GLY A 62 -6.41 4.34 -13.38
N VAL A 63 -5.58 5.27 -13.84
CA VAL A 63 -4.21 5.01 -14.30
C VAL A 63 -3.21 5.67 -13.36
N VAL A 64 -2.15 4.96 -12.99
CA VAL A 64 -1.11 5.46 -12.08
C VAL A 64 -0.23 6.44 -12.84
N ILE A 65 -0.11 7.65 -12.32
CA ILE A 65 0.64 8.76 -12.93
C ILE A 65 1.77 9.31 -12.02
N GLY A 66 2.02 8.67 -10.89
CA GLY A 66 3.07 9.08 -9.96
C GLY A 66 3.09 8.21 -8.71
N GLY A 67 4.16 8.33 -7.93
CA GLY A 67 4.43 7.48 -6.77
C GLY A 67 5.90 7.07 -6.74
N THR A 68 6.16 5.94 -6.08
CA THR A 68 7.46 5.29 -6.08
C THR A 68 7.48 4.19 -7.14
N ILE A 69 8.55 4.10 -7.91
CA ILE A 69 8.84 2.94 -8.76
C ILE A 69 9.68 2.01 -7.87
N PRO A 70 9.29 0.74 -7.62
CA PRO A 70 10.13 -0.19 -6.88
C PRO A 70 11.49 -0.32 -7.55
N ASP A 71 12.50 -0.79 -6.83
CA ASP A 71 13.84 -1.14 -7.37
C ASP A 71 13.78 -2.39 -8.31
N ALA A 72 12.68 -2.54 -9.05
CA ALA A 72 12.41 -3.58 -10.02
C ALA A 72 12.95 -3.17 -11.40
N GLU A 73 13.37 -4.17 -12.19
CA GLU A 73 13.91 -3.98 -13.54
C GLU A 73 12.90 -3.35 -14.54
N ASP A 74 11.62 -3.21 -14.16
CA ASP A 74 10.57 -2.64 -15.01
C ASP A 74 10.10 -1.25 -14.55
N PRO A 75 10.45 -0.17 -15.28
CA PRO A 75 10.08 1.20 -14.93
C PRO A 75 8.58 1.51 -15.11
N ARG A 76 7.78 0.53 -15.54
CA ARG A 76 6.32 0.65 -15.71
C ARG A 76 5.55 0.21 -14.47
N LEU A 77 6.20 -0.49 -13.54
CA LEU A 77 5.60 -0.95 -12.30
C LEU A 77 5.81 0.10 -11.23
N TRP A 78 4.72 0.69 -10.77
CA TRP A 78 4.65 1.57 -9.61
C TRP A 78 4.33 0.74 -8.38
N ASP A 79 4.90 1.16 -7.26
CA ASP A 79 4.59 0.65 -5.94
C ASP A 79 3.19 1.12 -5.53
N THR A 80 2.22 0.24 -5.70
CA THR A 80 0.82 0.46 -5.32
C THR A 80 0.53 0.13 -3.85
N GLU A 81 1.52 -0.36 -3.10
CA GLU A 81 1.39 -0.60 -1.65
C GLU A 81 1.75 0.66 -0.85
N SER A 82 2.65 1.47 -1.40
CA SER A 82 2.98 2.81 -0.92
C SER A 82 1.92 3.86 -1.31
N THR A 83 2.27 5.14 -1.18
CA THR A 83 1.44 6.22 -1.72
C THR A 83 1.67 6.36 -3.22
N PHE A 84 0.61 6.28 -4.00
CA PHE A 84 0.64 6.48 -5.45
C PHE A 84 -0.39 7.53 -5.88
N THR A 85 -0.17 8.12 -7.05
CA THR A 85 -1.07 9.12 -7.63
C THR A 85 -1.84 8.51 -8.78
N LEU A 86 -3.16 8.55 -8.68
CA LEU A 86 -4.11 7.97 -9.62
C LEU A 86 -4.79 9.09 -10.40
N LEU A 87 -4.86 8.97 -11.72
CA LEU A 87 -5.74 9.76 -12.57
C LEU A 87 -7.01 8.96 -12.84
N THR A 88 -8.18 9.55 -12.62
CA THR A 88 -9.49 8.94 -12.92
C THR A 88 -9.99 9.33 -14.33
N GLU A 89 -11.05 8.68 -14.79
CA GLU A 89 -11.69 9.02 -16.07
C GLU A 89 -12.29 10.43 -16.11
N ASP A 90 -12.69 10.97 -14.95
CA ASP A 90 -13.21 12.33 -14.78
C ASP A 90 -12.10 13.41 -14.74
N ALA A 91 -10.86 13.03 -15.07
CA ALA A 91 -9.66 13.87 -14.98
C ALA A 91 -9.30 14.33 -13.56
N GLU A 92 -9.79 13.64 -12.53
CA GLU A 92 -9.41 13.90 -11.15
C GLU A 92 -8.06 13.25 -10.83
N ILE A 93 -7.22 13.97 -10.08
CA ILE A 93 -5.93 13.47 -9.60
C ILE A 93 -6.09 13.16 -8.12
N LEU A 94 -6.01 11.89 -7.79
CA LEU A 94 -6.17 11.38 -6.44
C LEU A 94 -4.82 10.89 -5.91
N ILE A 95 -4.49 11.29 -4.69
CA ILE A 95 -3.39 10.67 -3.94
C ILE A 95 -3.99 9.48 -3.20
N VAL A 96 -3.62 8.28 -3.65
CA VAL A 96 -4.10 7.03 -3.08
C VAL A 96 -3.05 6.50 -2.12
N LYS A 97 -3.51 6.27 -0.90
CA LYS A 97 -2.77 5.59 0.15
C LYS A 97 -2.95 4.09 -0.08
N GLY A 98 -2.04 3.47 -0.83
CA GLY A 98 -2.13 2.06 -1.25
C GLY A 98 -2.34 1.07 -0.12
N TRP A 99 -1.68 1.31 1.01
CA TRP A 99 -1.89 0.63 2.29
C TRP A 99 -3.32 0.71 2.90
N TYR A 100 -4.19 1.63 2.47
CA TYR A 100 -5.63 1.63 2.80
C TYR A 100 -6.50 1.03 1.69
N ALA A 101 -5.92 0.75 0.54
CA ALA A 101 -6.64 0.19 -0.60
C ALA A 101 -6.83 -1.31 -0.40
N THR A 102 -8.09 -1.74 -0.44
CA THR A 102 -8.51 -3.13 -0.42
C THR A 102 -9.00 -3.54 -1.81
N SER A 103 -9.10 -4.85 -2.06
CA SER A 103 -9.53 -5.40 -3.36
C SER A 103 -8.74 -4.85 -4.55
N LEU A 104 -7.42 -4.67 -4.37
CA LEU A 104 -6.54 -4.13 -5.40
C LEU A 104 -6.43 -5.09 -6.60
N GLU A 105 -6.88 -4.62 -7.75
CA GLU A 105 -6.66 -5.20 -9.07
C GLU A 105 -5.78 -4.27 -9.90
N GLN A 106 -4.84 -4.84 -10.63
CA GLN A 106 -3.92 -4.09 -11.48
C GLN A 106 -3.73 -4.70 -12.85
N PHE A 107 -3.49 -3.85 -13.84
CA PHE A 107 -3.19 -4.24 -15.22
C PHE A 107 -2.06 -3.36 -15.76
N VAL A 108 -1.02 -3.97 -16.35
CA VAL A 108 0.08 -3.24 -16.99
C VAL A 108 0.05 -3.49 -18.49
N GLU A 109 -0.02 -2.44 -19.29
CA GLU A 109 0.02 -2.53 -20.74
C GLU A 109 1.47 -2.67 -21.27
N SER A 110 1.76 -3.80 -21.91
CA SER A 110 3.06 -4.04 -22.55
C SER A 110 3.18 -3.35 -23.90
N GLY A 111 4.29 -2.63 -24.12
CA GLY A 111 4.54 -1.80 -25.31
C GLY A 111 4.82 -2.55 -26.61
N THR A 112 4.83 -3.88 -26.62
CA THR A 112 5.04 -4.70 -27.83
C THR A 112 4.35 -6.04 -27.66
N GLU A 113 3.82 -6.57 -28.76
CA GLU A 113 3.01 -7.79 -28.88
C GLU A 113 3.37 -8.90 -27.88
N GLY A 114 2.46 -9.15 -26.95
CA GLY A 114 2.61 -10.17 -25.93
C GLY A 114 1.70 -9.86 -24.75
N VAL A 115 0.43 -10.25 -24.85
CA VAL A 115 -0.49 -10.22 -23.71
C VAL A 115 -0.01 -11.27 -22.71
N GLU A 116 0.91 -10.92 -21.83
CA GLU A 116 1.05 -11.62 -20.57
C GLU A 116 -0.14 -11.21 -19.71
N LYS A 117 -1.23 -11.96 -19.87
CA LYS A 117 -2.14 -12.15 -18.74
C LYS A 117 -1.27 -12.75 -17.64
N MET A 118 -0.94 -11.97 -16.63
CA MET A 118 -0.50 -12.53 -15.36
C MET A 118 -1.63 -13.48 -14.91
N LYS A 119 -1.42 -14.78 -15.12
CA LYS A 119 -2.33 -15.82 -14.65
C LYS A 119 -2.20 -15.84 -13.14
N SER A 120 -3.34 -15.93 -12.49
CA SER A 120 -3.52 -16.29 -11.09
C SER A 120 -2.78 -17.61 -10.74
N GLN A 121 -1.49 -17.55 -10.46
CA GLN A 121 -0.96 -18.22 -9.29
C GLN A 121 -1.06 -17.18 -8.16
N ASP A 122 -1.49 -17.59 -6.96
CA ASP A 122 -1.50 -16.80 -5.71
C ASP A 122 -2.84 -16.72 -4.98
N GLN A 123 -3.80 -17.64 -5.17
CA GLN A 123 -4.99 -17.59 -4.31
C GLN A 123 -4.66 -17.81 -2.82
N THR A 124 -3.65 -18.62 -2.49
CA THR A 124 -3.22 -18.81 -1.09
C THR A 124 -2.19 -17.78 -0.65
N TYR A 125 -1.33 -17.31 -1.54
CA TYR A 125 -0.31 -16.29 -1.24
C TYR A 125 -0.92 -14.88 -1.11
N ARG A 126 -1.98 -14.59 -1.87
CA ARG A 126 -2.70 -13.32 -1.86
C ARG A 126 -3.62 -13.18 -0.64
N ASP A 127 -4.19 -14.26 -0.12
CA ASP A 127 -5.01 -14.22 1.09
C ASP A 127 -4.14 -13.86 2.32
N ASP A 128 -2.96 -14.48 2.46
CA ASP A 128 -2.04 -14.18 3.57
C ASP A 128 -1.49 -12.73 3.50
N ILE A 129 -1.17 -12.22 2.31
CA ILE A 129 -0.72 -10.82 2.13
C ILE A 129 -1.87 -9.83 2.32
N LEU A 130 -3.07 -10.12 1.81
CA LEU A 130 -4.26 -9.29 2.01
C LEU A 130 -4.64 -9.18 3.48
N ASP A 131 -4.57 -10.29 4.23
CA ASP A 131 -4.82 -10.28 5.67
C ASP A 131 -3.80 -9.39 6.41
N VAL A 132 -2.52 -9.50 6.07
CA VAL A 132 -1.47 -8.66 6.67
C VAL A 132 -1.67 -7.18 6.32
N LEU A 133 -2.03 -6.85 5.07
CA LEU A 133 -2.29 -5.47 4.65
C LEU A 133 -3.54 -4.88 5.33
N VAL A 134 -4.63 -5.65 5.43
CA VAL A 134 -5.84 -5.25 6.16
C VAL A 134 -5.52 -5.01 7.64
N ILE A 135 -4.67 -5.87 8.23
CA ILE A 135 -4.22 -5.71 9.60
C ILE A 135 -3.36 -4.46 9.77
N LYS A 136 -2.42 -4.18 8.85
CA LYS A 136 -1.63 -2.93 8.87
C LYS A 136 -2.52 -1.70 8.77
N ALA A 137 -3.48 -1.71 7.84
CA ALA A 137 -4.45 -0.63 7.65
C ALA A 137 -5.25 -0.36 8.94
N GLY A 138 -5.77 -1.43 9.55
CA GLY A 138 -6.48 -1.36 10.82
C GLY A 138 -5.61 -0.81 11.94
N LEU A 139 -4.38 -1.29 12.08
CA LEU A 139 -3.42 -0.83 13.09
C LEU A 139 -3.00 0.64 12.90
N ALA A 140 -2.84 1.07 11.65
CA ALA A 140 -2.57 2.46 11.34
C ALA A 140 -3.75 3.37 11.68
N GLN A 141 -4.98 2.91 11.43
CA GLN A 141 -6.18 3.61 11.87
C GLN A 141 -6.25 3.67 13.40
N GLN A 142 -5.91 2.59 14.10
CA GLN A 142 -5.82 2.60 15.57
C GLN A 142 -4.77 3.59 16.07
N LEU A 143 -3.62 3.68 15.41
CA LEU A 143 -2.60 4.68 15.71
C LEU A 143 -3.16 6.09 15.52
N ASP A 144 -3.77 6.38 14.38
CA ASP A 144 -4.34 7.70 14.11
C ASP A 144 -5.45 8.10 15.11
N GLN A 145 -6.21 7.12 15.60
CA GLN A 145 -7.27 7.34 16.59
C GLN A 145 -6.75 7.39 18.04
N SER A 146 -5.51 7.02 18.31
CA SER A 146 -4.93 6.96 19.67
C SER A 146 -3.92 8.08 19.92
N PRO A 147 -4.29 9.14 20.68
CA PRO A 147 -3.36 10.23 21.02
C PRO A 147 -2.12 9.75 21.77
N ALA A 148 -2.28 8.73 22.62
CA ALA A 148 -1.17 8.16 23.38
C ALA A 148 -0.16 7.45 22.46
N ALA A 149 -0.66 6.64 21.51
CA ALA A 149 0.21 5.93 20.58
C ALA A 149 0.93 6.89 19.63
N LYS A 150 0.24 7.94 19.14
CA LYS A 150 0.86 9.03 18.39
C LYS A 150 1.96 9.72 19.18
N GLY A 151 1.72 10.05 20.45
CA GLY A 151 2.75 10.65 21.30
C GLY A 151 4.01 9.79 21.43
N PHE A 152 3.88 8.46 21.52
CA PHE A 152 5.06 7.58 21.51
C PHE A 152 5.77 7.56 20.14
N TRP A 153 5.01 7.58 19.05
CA TRP A 153 5.56 7.62 17.70
C TRP A 153 6.28 8.94 17.42
N ASP A 154 5.71 10.07 17.79
CA ASP A 154 6.32 11.39 17.61
C ASP A 154 7.64 11.51 18.40
N ILE A 155 7.67 11.02 19.64
CA ILE A 155 8.93 10.95 20.44
C ILE A 155 9.97 10.08 19.73
N HIS A 156 9.55 9.01 19.04
CA HIS A 156 10.45 8.17 18.29
C HIS A 156 10.97 8.88 17.03
N LEU A 157 10.10 9.54 16.27
CA LEU A 157 10.46 10.34 15.10
C LEU A 157 11.44 11.46 15.45
N GLU A 158 11.22 12.16 16.57
CA GLU A 158 12.11 13.18 17.10
C GLU A 158 13.52 12.63 17.35
N ARG A 159 13.62 11.42 17.95
CA ARG A 159 14.92 10.74 18.18
C ARG A 159 15.63 10.37 16.89
N LEU A 160 14.88 10.06 15.83
CA LEU A 160 15.43 9.76 14.50
C LEU A 160 15.73 11.03 13.69
N GLY A 161 15.35 12.22 14.18
CA GLY A 161 15.44 13.46 13.41
C GLY A 161 14.53 13.48 12.17
N ALA A 162 13.46 12.70 12.19
CA ALA A 162 12.46 12.63 11.13
C ALA A 162 11.39 13.72 11.31
N ALA A 163 10.63 14.01 10.25
CA ALA A 163 9.46 14.87 10.34
C ALA A 163 8.42 14.26 11.29
N GLU A 164 7.65 15.10 12.00
CA GLU A 164 6.57 14.66 12.89
C GLU A 164 5.35 14.16 12.11
N TRP A 165 4.49 13.39 12.77
CA TRP A 165 3.19 13.01 12.22
C TRP A 165 2.34 14.24 11.85
N PRO A 166 1.63 14.26 10.70
CA PRO A 166 1.44 13.19 9.70
C PRO A 166 2.40 13.25 8.51
N GLU A 167 3.37 14.17 8.51
CA GLU A 167 4.34 14.33 7.42
C GLU A 167 5.51 13.33 7.52
N GLY A 168 5.76 12.81 8.72
CA GLY A 168 6.76 11.81 9.03
C GLY A 168 6.46 10.41 8.48
N PRO A 169 7.47 9.53 8.45
CA PRO A 169 7.27 8.13 8.09
C PRO A 169 6.29 7.47 9.07
N LEU A 170 5.59 6.47 8.56
CA LEU A 170 4.71 5.61 9.34
C LEU A 170 5.51 4.48 9.98
N PRO A 171 5.09 3.97 11.15
CA PRO A 171 5.65 2.72 11.63
C PRO A 171 5.26 1.59 10.67
N GLN A 172 6.24 0.78 10.29
CA GLN A 172 6.10 -0.30 9.30
C GLN A 172 6.23 -1.69 9.90
N CYS A 173 6.80 -1.78 11.10
CA CYS A 173 7.15 -3.06 11.73
C CYS A 173 5.94 -3.66 12.43
N LEU A 174 5.45 -4.77 11.87
CA LEU A 174 4.43 -5.60 12.49
C LEU A 174 5.08 -6.68 13.35
N VAL A 175 4.48 -6.90 14.50
CA VAL A 175 4.88 -7.94 15.45
C VAL A 175 3.70 -8.82 15.82
N ARG A 176 3.99 -10.10 16.01
CA ARG A 176 3.06 -11.09 16.56
C ARG A 176 3.37 -11.35 18.02
N PHE A 177 2.41 -11.17 18.93
CA PHE A 177 2.65 -11.30 20.37
C PHE A 177 2.54 -12.73 20.92
N ASP A 178 1.86 -13.65 20.22
CA ASP A 178 1.74 -15.05 20.63
C ASP A 178 1.63 -16.03 19.45
N GLU A 179 1.77 -17.33 19.74
CA GLU A 179 1.68 -18.41 18.75
C GLU A 179 0.27 -19.01 18.59
N ARG A 180 -0.78 -18.35 19.09
CA ARG A 180 -2.13 -18.93 19.08
C ARG A 180 -2.75 -18.88 17.67
N GLU A 181 -3.81 -19.69 17.45
CA GLU A 181 -4.52 -19.77 16.15
C GLU A 181 -5.14 -18.45 15.66
N ASN A 182 -5.26 -17.43 16.53
CA ASN A 182 -5.61 -16.07 16.15
C ASN A 182 -4.74 -15.08 16.92
N PRO A 183 -3.48 -14.90 16.48
CA PRO A 183 -2.49 -14.24 17.30
C PRO A 183 -2.70 -12.73 17.29
N ARG A 184 -2.56 -12.09 18.45
CA ARG A 184 -2.67 -10.64 18.53
C ARG A 184 -1.47 -10.03 17.79
N LEU A 185 -1.77 -9.24 16.76
CA LEU A 185 -0.79 -8.49 15.98
C LEU A 185 -0.71 -7.06 16.49
N GLY A 186 0.46 -6.44 16.35
CA GLY A 186 0.67 -5.05 16.69
C GLY A 186 1.68 -4.36 15.79
N LEU A 187 1.58 -3.04 15.76
CA LEU A 187 2.46 -2.15 15.03
C LEU A 187 3.42 -1.48 16.01
N VAL A 188 4.73 -1.64 15.79
CA VAL A 188 5.77 -1.09 16.68
C VAL A 188 5.81 0.43 16.54
N ILE A 189 5.63 1.13 17.65
CA ILE A 189 5.53 2.60 17.73
C ILE A 189 6.65 3.23 18.56
N SER A 190 7.47 2.44 19.25
CA SER A 190 8.66 2.91 19.96
C SER A 190 9.51 1.71 20.38
N GLY A 191 10.83 1.88 20.45
CA GLY A 191 11.77 0.80 20.70
C GLY A 191 13.20 1.21 20.35
N ALA A 192 14.12 0.25 20.40
CA ALA A 192 15.48 0.45 19.95
C ALA A 192 15.55 0.34 18.42
N TRP A 193 16.22 1.30 17.78
CA TRP A 193 16.39 1.36 16.33
C TRP A 193 17.84 1.06 15.95
N ILE A 194 18.04 0.13 15.02
CA ILE A 194 19.35 -0.23 14.50
C ILE A 194 19.62 0.62 13.25
N ALA A 195 20.15 1.83 13.47
CA ALA A 195 20.42 2.78 12.38
C ALA A 195 21.18 2.21 11.17
N PRO A 196 22.19 1.31 11.33
CA PRO A 196 22.88 0.69 10.18
C PRO A 196 22.01 -0.26 9.34
N MET A 197 20.95 -0.83 9.93
CA MET A 197 20.07 -1.81 9.27
C MET A 197 18.75 -1.19 8.82
N GLY A 198 18.45 0.03 9.28
CA GLY A 198 17.17 0.68 8.99
C GLY A 198 15.98 -0.08 9.56
N ASP A 199 16.17 -0.82 10.66
CA ASP A 199 15.12 -1.65 11.26
C ASP A 199 15.19 -1.65 12.80
N TRP A 200 14.16 -2.21 13.42
CA TRP A 200 14.00 -2.32 14.87
C TRP A 200 14.86 -3.42 15.49
N ASP A 201 15.42 -3.14 16.66
CA ASP A 201 15.96 -4.20 17.53
C ASP A 201 14.85 -4.78 18.39
N LEU A 202 14.15 -5.79 17.85
CA LEU A 202 13.08 -6.49 18.56
C LEU A 202 13.58 -7.36 19.72
N THR A 203 14.91 -7.49 19.91
CA THR A 203 15.51 -8.16 21.08
C THR A 203 15.47 -7.28 22.33
N GLN A 204 15.25 -5.98 22.15
CA GLN A 204 15.12 -5.01 23.22
C GLN A 204 13.65 -4.73 23.54
N PRO A 205 13.35 -4.13 24.71
CA PRO A 205 12.00 -3.71 25.01
C PRO A 205 11.46 -2.71 23.98
N PHE A 206 10.23 -2.94 23.54
CA PHE A 206 9.54 -2.08 22.59
C PHE A 206 8.05 -1.93 22.95
N LEU A 207 7.42 -0.91 22.38
CA LEU A 207 6.00 -0.63 22.46
C LEU A 207 5.37 -0.85 21.09
N ALA A 208 4.21 -1.51 21.08
CA ALA A 208 3.40 -1.67 19.89
C ALA A 208 1.93 -1.41 20.22
N ILE A 209 1.20 -0.81 19.29
CA ILE A 209 -0.26 -0.72 19.35
C ILE A 209 -0.84 -1.98 18.72
N SER A 210 -1.77 -2.66 19.38
CA SER A 210 -2.38 -3.89 18.88
C SER A 210 -3.69 -3.66 18.13
N THR A 211 -4.19 -4.70 17.47
CA THR A 211 -5.40 -4.66 16.62
C THR A 211 -6.68 -4.30 17.38
N ASP A 212 -6.68 -4.40 18.70
CA ASP A 212 -7.76 -3.97 19.59
C ASP A 212 -7.54 -2.57 20.19
N GLY A 213 -6.51 -1.85 19.76
CA GLY A 213 -6.21 -0.48 20.18
C GLY A 213 -5.44 -0.36 21.50
N GLU A 214 -5.02 -1.47 22.10
CA GLU A 214 -4.20 -1.45 23.32
C GLU A 214 -2.73 -1.14 23.01
N ILE A 215 -2.08 -0.34 23.85
CA ILE A 215 -0.62 -0.15 23.79
C ILE A 215 0.02 -1.24 24.64
N MET A 216 0.72 -2.15 23.98
CA MET A 216 1.38 -3.27 24.59
C MET A 216 2.88 -3.01 24.71
N ARG A 217 3.46 -3.43 25.83
CA ARG A 217 4.91 -3.48 26.04
C ARG A 217 5.39 -4.92 25.88
N SER A 218 6.39 -5.11 25.05
CA SER A 218 7.13 -6.37 24.92
C SER A 218 8.52 -6.21 25.52
N GLU A 219 9.01 -7.23 26.22
CA GLU A 219 10.37 -7.25 26.80
C GLU A 219 11.41 -7.87 25.84
N GLY A 220 11.07 -8.07 24.56
CA GLY A 220 12.05 -8.30 23.49
C GLY A 220 12.34 -9.76 23.09
N CYS A 221 11.46 -10.74 23.37
CA CYS A 221 11.79 -12.16 23.03
C CYS A 221 10.66 -12.96 22.36
N LEU A 222 9.44 -12.43 22.33
CA LEU A 222 8.24 -13.18 21.92
C LEU A 222 7.62 -12.66 20.62
N ALA A 223 8.27 -11.69 19.97
CA ALA A 223 7.73 -11.01 18.82
C ALA A 223 8.42 -11.45 17.53
N GLU A 224 7.65 -12.10 16.67
CA GLU A 224 8.06 -12.40 15.31
C GLU A 224 7.67 -11.23 14.41
N GLN A 225 8.63 -10.71 13.64
CA GLN A 225 8.37 -9.71 12.63
C GLN A 225 7.59 -10.34 11.49
N VAL A 226 6.42 -9.78 11.17
CA VAL A 226 5.64 -10.22 10.02
C VAL A 226 6.18 -9.51 8.78
N SER A 227 7.04 -10.21 8.04
CA SER A 227 7.58 -9.73 6.76
C SER A 227 6.52 -9.86 5.67
N VAL A 228 6.23 -8.74 5.01
CA VAL A 228 5.58 -8.75 3.70
C VAL A 228 6.73 -8.75 2.71
N LEU A 229 6.97 -9.89 2.06
CA LEU A 229 7.95 -10.00 0.98
C LEU A 229 7.44 -9.29 -0.26
#